data_AF-A0A940AK74-F1
#
_entry.id   AF-A0A940AK74-F1
#
_cell.length_a   1.000
_cell.length_b   1.000
_cell.length_c   1.000
_cell.angle_alpha   90.00
_cell.angle_beta   90.00
_cell.angle_gamma   90.00
#
_symmetry.space_group_name_H-M   'P 1'
#
loop_
_entity.id
_entity.type
_entity.pdbx_description
1 polymer ?
#
loop_
_entity_poly.entity_id
_entity_poly.type
_entity_poly.pdbx_seq_one_letter_code
_entity_poly.pdbx_strand_id
1 'polypeptide(L)'
;MNRIVKGKIKDFFKVILICLFALSIPVMLSLYALQAKKYTDLSKEILELETKQEKLIEENKKLVSDISQLSSAERIEKIAVEELGMHKAEAEDIVRVEMTGEKK
;
A
#
# COMPACT_ATOMS: atom_id res chain seq x y z
N MET A 1 17.40 -9.76 -73.64
CA MET A 1 18.00 -9.63 -72.30
C MET A 1 17.02 -9.19 -71.19
N ASN A 2 16.10 -8.25 -71.43
CA ASN A 2 15.26 -7.63 -70.37
C ASN A 2 14.25 -8.52 -69.63
N ARG A 3 13.81 -9.66 -70.19
CA ARG A 3 12.84 -10.55 -69.48
C ARG A 3 13.49 -11.39 -68.37
N ILE A 4 14.77 -11.77 -68.52
CA ILE A 4 15.48 -12.62 -67.57
C ILE A 4 15.78 -11.86 -66.27
N VAL A 5 16.15 -10.57 -66.39
CA VAL A 5 16.44 -9.71 -65.23
C VAL A 5 15.19 -9.42 -64.41
N LYS A 6 14.04 -9.15 -65.07
CA LYS A 6 12.75 -8.95 -64.37
C LYS A 6 12.29 -10.22 -63.62
N GLY A 7 12.55 -11.40 -64.17
CA GLY A 7 12.26 -12.68 -63.51
C GLY A 7 13.07 -12.85 -62.21
N LYS A 8 14.40 -12.67 -62.29
CA LYS A 8 15.29 -12.78 -61.12
C LYS A 8 14.95 -11.78 -60.01
N ILE A 9 14.57 -10.55 -60.35
CA ILE A 9 14.14 -9.53 -59.37
C ILE A 9 12.84 -9.96 -58.69
N LYS A 10 11.87 -10.48 -59.44
CA LYS A 10 10.59 -10.96 -58.86
C LYS A 10 10.80 -12.12 -57.89
N ASP A 11 11.73 -13.02 -58.19
CA ASP A 11 12.03 -14.14 -57.32
C ASP A 11 12.82 -13.69 -56.07
N PHE A 12 13.72 -12.72 -56.20
CA PHE A 12 14.40 -12.09 -55.06
C PHE A 12 13.41 -11.41 -54.09
N PHE A 13 12.44 -10.66 -54.62
CA PHE A 13 11.38 -10.04 -53.81
C PHE A 13 10.49 -11.08 -53.10
N LYS A 14 10.21 -12.22 -53.72
CA LYS A 14 9.48 -13.32 -53.05
C LYS A 14 10.27 -13.90 -51.88
N VAL A 15 11.57 -14.10 -52.05
CA VAL A 15 12.43 -14.62 -50.97
C VAL A 15 12.48 -13.64 -49.81
N ILE A 16 12.61 -12.34 -50.07
CA ILE A 16 12.54 -11.30 -49.04
C ILE A 16 11.21 -11.34 -48.28
N LEU A 17 10.09 -11.46 -49.00
CA LEU A 17 8.76 -11.54 -48.39
C LEU A 17 8.63 -12.76 -47.48
N ILE A 18 9.10 -13.93 -47.91
CA ILE A 18 9.06 -15.17 -47.12
C ILE A 18 9.95 -15.03 -45.87
N CYS A 19 11.15 -14.47 -45.99
CA CYS A 19 12.01 -14.20 -44.84
C CYS A 19 11.37 -13.21 -43.86
N LEU A 20 10.69 -12.17 -44.35
CA LEU A 20 9.99 -11.19 -43.52
C LEU A 20 8.85 -11.84 -42.72
N PHE A 21 8.08 -12.72 -43.36
CA PHE A 21 7.03 -13.50 -42.70
C PHE A 21 7.58 -14.54 -41.72
N ALA A 22 8.71 -15.19 -42.05
CA ALA A 22 9.36 -16.13 -41.13
C ALA A 22 9.93 -15.43 -39.88
N LEU A 23 10.40 -14.18 -40.03
CA LEU A 23 10.90 -13.36 -38.92
C LEU A 23 9.80 -12.67 -38.11
N SER A 24 8.60 -12.50 -38.67
CA SER A 24 7.51 -11.78 -37.97
C SER A 24 7.09 -12.52 -36.69
N ILE A 25 7.00 -13.85 -36.74
CA ILE A 25 6.61 -14.71 -35.61
C ILE A 25 7.59 -14.60 -34.42
N PRO A 26 8.92 -14.82 -34.59
CA PRO A 26 9.87 -14.70 -33.48
C PRO A 26 9.99 -13.26 -32.97
N VAL A 27 9.85 -12.24 -33.83
CA VAL A 27 9.85 -10.84 -33.40
C VAL A 27 8.61 -10.52 -32.54
N MET A 28 7.43 -10.99 -32.94
CA MET A 28 6.19 -10.85 -32.17
C MET A 28 6.32 -11.49 -30.77
N LEU A 29 6.81 -12.73 -30.71
CA LEU A 29 7.05 -13.44 -29.44
C LEU A 29 8.03 -12.70 -28.54
N SER A 30 9.12 -12.18 -29.11
CA SER A 30 10.13 -11.42 -28.36
C SER A 30 9.56 -10.12 -27.79
N LEU A 31 8.74 -9.40 -28.57
CA LEU A 31 8.05 -8.19 -28.11
C LEU A 31 7.01 -8.50 -27.02
N TYR A 32 6.30 -9.63 -27.13
CA TYR A 32 5.37 -10.09 -26.10
C TYR A 32 6.09 -10.43 -24.80
N ALA A 33 7.23 -11.11 -24.86
CA ALA A 33 8.02 -11.44 -23.67
C ALA A 33 8.54 -10.18 -22.95
N LEU A 34 8.97 -9.17 -23.71
CA LEU A 34 9.40 -7.87 -23.14
C LEU A 34 8.25 -7.10 -22.51
N GLN A 35 7.07 -7.12 -23.14
CA GLN A 35 5.87 -6.51 -22.56
C GLN A 35 5.47 -7.24 -21.26
N ALA A 36 5.42 -8.58 -21.28
CA ALA A 36 5.07 -9.38 -20.10
C ALA A 36 5.99 -9.09 -18.91
N LYS A 37 7.30 -8.89 -19.15
CA LYS A 37 8.24 -8.47 -18.10
C LYS A 37 7.89 -7.10 -17.51
N LYS A 38 7.65 -6.09 -18.35
CA LYS A 38 7.26 -4.75 -17.88
C LYS A 38 5.95 -4.75 -17.10
N TYR A 39 4.96 -5.53 -17.54
CA TYR A 39 3.70 -5.68 -16.80
C TYR A 39 3.90 -6.37 -15.45
N THR A 40 4.77 -7.38 -15.38
CA THR A 40 5.07 -8.09 -14.12
C THR A 40 5.77 -7.17 -13.12
N ASP A 41 6.71 -6.35 -13.57
CA ASP A 41 7.42 -5.41 -12.70
C ASP A 41 6.49 -4.28 -12.22
N LEU A 42 5.63 -3.76 -13.09
CA LEU A 42 4.66 -2.73 -12.73
C LEU A 42 3.60 -3.23 -11.73
N SER A 43 3.11 -4.46 -11.90
CA SER A 43 2.17 -5.06 -10.94
C SER A 43 2.78 -5.29 -9.57
N LYS A 44 4.08 -5.61 -9.49
CA LYS A 44 4.78 -5.73 -8.21
C LYS A 44 4.89 -4.38 -7.50
N GLU A 45 5.21 -3.32 -8.23
CA GLU A 45 5.32 -1.98 -7.66
C GLU A 45 3.97 -1.49 -7.12
N ILE A 46 2.86 -1.78 -7.81
CA ILE A 46 1.50 -1.48 -7.32
C ILE A 46 1.23 -2.24 -6.02
N LEU A 47 1.54 -3.53 -5.96
CA LEU A 47 1.26 -4.36 -4.78
C LEU A 47 2.12 -3.97 -3.57
N GLU A 48 3.37 -3.56 -3.79
CA GLU A 48 4.23 -2.98 -2.76
C GLU A 48 3.68 -1.64 -2.24
N LEU A 49 3.16 -0.79 -3.13
CA LEU A 49 2.55 0.48 -2.77
C LEU A 49 1.24 0.29 -2.00
N GLU A 50 0.39 -0.65 -2.39
CA GLU A 50 -0.84 -1.01 -1.67
C GLU A 50 -0.52 -1.49 -0.25
N THR A 51 0.46 -2.39 -0.11
CA THR A 51 0.89 -2.90 1.20
C THR A 51 1.41 -1.76 2.09
N LYS A 52 2.16 -0.81 1.52
CA LYS A 52 2.62 0.38 2.26
C LYS A 52 1.46 1.28 2.68
N GLN A 53 0.46 1.49 1.81
CA GLN A 53 -0.71 2.29 2.16
C GLN A 53 -1.51 1.66 3.30
N GLU A 54 -1.75 0.35 3.26
CA GLU A 54 -2.48 -0.36 4.31
C GLU A 54 -1.78 -0.22 5.66
N LYS A 55 -0.45 -0.43 5.69
CA LYS A 55 0.35 -0.25 6.90
C LYS A 55 0.29 1.17 7.44
N LEU A 56 0.38 2.18 6.57
CA LEU A 56 0.28 3.59 6.97
C LEU A 56 -1.10 3.95 7.52
N ILE A 57 -2.17 3.37 6.97
CA ILE A 57 -3.53 3.57 7.49
C ILE A 57 -3.66 2.96 8.88
N GLU A 58 -3.11 1.76 9.08
CA GLU A 58 -3.13 1.09 10.38
C GLU A 58 -2.32 1.85 11.44
N GLU A 59 -1.12 2.33 11.09
CA GLU A 59 -0.31 3.18 11.96
C GLU A 59 -1.01 4.49 12.31
N ASN A 60 -1.63 5.16 11.34
CA ASN A 60 -2.40 6.38 11.59
C ASN A 60 -3.58 6.15 12.52
N LYS A 61 -4.33 5.04 12.34
CA LYS A 61 -5.43 4.69 13.26
C LYS A 61 -4.94 4.54 14.70
N LYS A 62 -3.80 3.86 14.89
CA LYS A 62 -3.20 3.70 16.21
C LYS A 62 -2.78 5.04 16.82
N LEU A 63 -2.07 5.87 16.06
CA LEU A 63 -1.64 7.20 16.52
C LEU A 63 -2.82 8.08 16.92
N VAL A 64 -3.88 8.12 16.12
CA VAL A 64 -5.09 8.89 16.45
C VAL A 64 -5.75 8.39 17.74
N SER A 65 -5.79 7.07 17.95
CA SER A 65 -6.29 6.48 19.19
C SER A 65 -5.44 6.89 20.39
N ASP A 66 -4.12 6.79 20.28
CA ASP A 66 -3.18 7.14 21.35
C ASP A 66 -3.27 8.64 21.71
N ILE A 67 -3.34 9.51 20.69
CA ILE A 67 -3.54 10.96 20.87
C ILE A 67 -4.88 11.23 21.56
N SER A 68 -5.94 10.53 21.17
CA SER A 68 -7.28 10.72 21.77
C SER A 68 -7.30 10.31 23.24
N GLN A 69 -6.58 9.24 23.60
CA GLN A 69 -6.42 8.83 25.00
C GLN A 69 -5.66 9.88 25.81
N LEU A 70 -4.52 10.34 25.30
CA LEU A 70 -3.71 11.37 25.97
C LEU A 70 -4.47 12.69 26.12
N SER A 71 -5.10 13.15 25.04
CA SER A 71 -5.90 14.39 25.04
C SER A 71 -7.10 14.32 25.97
N SER A 72 -7.76 13.16 26.04
CA SER A 72 -8.88 12.97 26.97
C SER A 72 -8.43 12.96 28.43
N ALA A 73 -7.28 12.37 28.75
CA ALA A 73 -6.69 12.44 30.09
C ALA A 73 -6.35 13.88 30.51
N GLU A 74 -5.67 14.63 29.64
CA GLU A 74 -5.34 16.05 29.87
C GLU A 74 -6.61 16.90 30.06
N ARG A 75 -7.64 16.64 29.24
CA ARG A 75 -8.93 17.32 29.35
C ARG A 75 -9.66 16.98 30.66
N ILE A 76 -9.61 15.73 31.12
CA ILE A 76 -10.19 15.31 32.40
C ILE A 76 -9.47 16.02 33.56
N GLU A 77 -8.14 16.05 33.54
CA GLU A 77 -7.34 16.74 34.56
C GLU A 77 -7.66 18.22 34.60
N LYS A 78 -7.78 18.87 33.44
CA LYS A 78 -8.16 20.28 33.36
C LYS A 78 -9.53 20.56 33.98
N ILE A 79 -10.55 19.75 33.65
CA ILE A 79 -11.91 19.90 34.22
C ILE A 79 -11.87 19.65 35.73
N ALA A 80 -11.15 18.62 36.19
CA ALA A 80 -11.01 18.29 37.59
C ALA A 80 -10.41 19.46 38.39
N VAL A 81 -9.33 20.06 37.91
CA VAL A 81 -8.62 21.14 38.61
C VAL A 81 -9.33 22.49 38.46
N GLU A 82 -9.70 22.88 37.24
CA GLU A 82 -10.20 24.23 36.97
C GLU A 82 -11.69 24.40 37.28
N GLU A 83 -12.53 23.42 36.95
CA GLU A 83 -13.99 23.53 37.12
C GLU A 83 -14.47 22.93 38.44
N LEU A 84 -13.90 21.78 38.82
CA LEU A 84 -14.33 21.04 40.02
C LEU A 84 -13.48 21.35 41.26
N GLY A 85 -12.38 22.11 41.11
CA GLY A 85 -11.47 22.45 42.21
C GLY A 85 -10.83 21.23 42.89
N MET A 86 -10.79 20.10 42.19
CA MET A 86 -10.20 18.86 42.69
C MET A 86 -8.68 18.99 42.72
N HIS A 87 -8.08 18.44 43.78
CA HIS A 87 -6.64 18.26 43.90
C HIS A 87 -6.33 16.79 44.17
N LYS A 88 -5.06 16.40 44.03
CA LYS A 88 -4.63 15.08 44.48
C LYS A 88 -4.88 14.96 45.98
N ALA A 89 -5.55 13.87 46.38
CA ALA A 89 -5.82 13.59 47.78
C ALA A 89 -4.51 13.32 48.52
N GLU A 90 -4.28 14.06 49.60
CA GLU A 90 -3.20 13.77 50.53
C GLU A 90 -3.64 12.68 51.51
N ALA A 91 -2.70 12.09 52.25
CA ALA A 91 -3.01 11.00 53.20
C ALA A 91 -4.08 11.39 54.25
N GLU A 92 -4.20 12.69 54.51
CA GLU A 92 -5.14 13.32 55.44
C GLU A 92 -6.58 13.35 54.90
N ASP A 93 -6.74 13.35 53.57
CA ASP A 93 -8.04 13.41 52.88
C ASP A 93 -8.69 12.01 52.71
N ILE A 94 -7.97 10.94 53.06
CA ILE A 94 -8.39 9.56 52.83
C ILE A 94 -9.09 9.00 54.08
N VAL A 95 -10.42 8.98 54.08
CA VAL A 95 -11.22 8.29 55.10
C VAL A 95 -11.42 6.83 54.69
N ARG A 96 -10.77 5.90 55.41
CA ARG A 96 -10.94 4.46 55.20
C ARG A 96 -12.04 3.92 56.11
N VAL A 97 -13.15 3.48 55.53
CA VAL A 97 -14.25 2.84 56.26
C VAL A 97 -14.18 1.33 56.03
N GLU A 98 -13.99 0.56 57.10
CA GLU A 98 -14.11 -0.90 57.08
C GLU A 98 -15.56 -1.28 57.43
N MET A 99 -16.27 -1.88 56.49
CA MET A 99 -17.63 -2.38 56.73
C MET A 99 -17.57 -3.76 57.37
N THR A 100 -17.74 -3.83 58.70
CA THR A 100 -18.01 -5.09 59.38
C THR A 100 -19.46 -5.47 59.09
N GLY A 101 -19.66 -6.43 58.19
CA GLY A 101 -20.99 -6.87 57.79
C GLY A 101 -21.71 -7.63 58.91
N GLU A 102 -22.52 -6.93 59.71
CA GLU A 102 -23.57 -7.59 60.49
C GLU A 102 -24.77 -7.87 59.58
N LYS A 103 -24.95 -9.16 59.25
CA LYS A 103 -26.17 -9.67 58.62
C LYS A 103 -27.30 -9.61 59.64
N LYS A 104 -28.32 -8.80 59.37
CA LYS A 104 -29.63 -8.86 60.01
C LYS A 104 -30.63 -9.55 59.09
#